data_AF-A0A4Q9LL30-F1
#
_entry.id   AF-A0A4Q9LL30-F1
#
_cell.length_a   1.000
_cell.length_b   1.000
_cell.length_c   1.000
_cell.angle_alpha   90.00
_cell.angle_beta   90.00
_cell.angle_gamma   90.00
#
_symmetry.space_group_name_H-M   'P 1'
#
loop_
_entity.id
_entity.type
_entity.pdbx_description
1 polymer ?
#
loop_
_entity_poly.entity_id
_entity_poly.type
_entity_poly.pdbx_seq_one_letter_code
_entity_poly.pdbx_strand_id
1 'polypeptide(L)'
;MSKYNADKEKSLTEIINKESDYDKIELEFKNILNYLFETHFIYIRAICDTQNGFQNKQKYIKMDEINELLFSVADYKLFRFDEIYRLGLNTKYEWNFNMKLKIQPSHNNLASILNVFVYRETVYNEMLLIFSRKASEMNKLELFELLNGIIAQDIKFMSQNYKKQKELFHL
;
A
#
# COMPACT_ATOMS: atom_id res chain seq x y z
N MET A 1 -50.86 12.79 -32.73
CA MET A 1 -49.59 13.35 -32.21
C MET A 1 -49.11 12.46 -31.08
N SER A 2 -48.19 11.53 -31.33
CA SER A 2 -47.61 10.68 -30.27
C SER A 2 -46.38 11.38 -29.68
N LYS A 3 -46.40 11.61 -28.37
CA LYS A 3 -45.20 11.93 -27.59
C LYS A 3 -44.51 10.61 -27.25
N TYR A 4 -43.47 10.26 -28.00
CA TYR A 4 -42.55 9.21 -27.59
C TYR A 4 -41.60 9.81 -26.55
N ASN A 5 -41.77 9.42 -25.29
CA ASN A 5 -40.75 9.60 -24.27
C ASN A 5 -39.58 8.68 -24.65
N ALA A 6 -38.55 9.26 -25.25
CA ALA A 6 -37.25 8.61 -25.38
C ALA A 6 -36.62 8.59 -23.98
N ASP A 7 -37.00 7.62 -23.17
CA ASP A 7 -36.16 7.17 -22.07
C ASP A 7 -34.80 6.81 -22.68
N LYS A 8 -33.75 7.50 -22.22
CA LYS A 8 -32.37 7.22 -22.58
C LYS A 8 -32.00 5.86 -21.99
N GLU A 9 -32.38 4.77 -22.66
CA GLU A 9 -31.77 3.47 -22.47
C GLU A 9 -30.27 3.62 -22.74
N LYS A 10 -29.47 3.57 -21.68
CA LYS A 10 -28.01 3.44 -21.80
C LYS A 10 -27.74 2.21 -22.66
N SER A 11 -26.90 2.35 -23.69
CA SER A 11 -26.61 1.21 -24.56
C SER A 11 -26.00 0.08 -23.74
N LEU A 12 -26.34 -1.17 -24.05
CA LEU A 12 -25.75 -2.36 -23.42
C LEU A 12 -24.22 -2.30 -23.43
N THR A 13 -23.63 -1.70 -24.46
CA THR A 13 -22.18 -1.47 -24.59
C THR A 13 -21.65 -0.51 -23.51
N GLU A 14 -22.39 0.55 -23.15
CA GLU A 14 -22.02 1.44 -22.04
C GLU A 14 -22.13 0.76 -20.68
N ILE A 15 -23.07 -0.18 -20.52
CA ILE A 15 -23.26 -0.95 -19.28
C ILE A 15 -22.12 -1.97 -19.13
N ILE A 16 -21.83 -2.74 -20.17
CA ILE A 16 -20.75 -3.74 -20.20
C ILE A 16 -19.38 -3.08 -20.00
N ASN A 17 -19.13 -1.94 -20.66
CA ASN A 17 -17.87 -1.22 -20.46
C ASN A 17 -17.73 -0.71 -19.02
N LYS A 18 -18.81 -0.21 -18.40
CA LYS A 18 -18.79 0.23 -16.99
C LYS A 18 -18.54 -0.93 -16.02
N GLU A 19 -19.13 -2.10 -16.24
CA GLU A 19 -18.86 -3.29 -15.40
C GLU A 19 -17.39 -3.71 -15.51
N SER A 20 -16.84 -3.77 -16.74
CA SER A 20 -15.43 -4.13 -16.96
C SER A 20 -14.42 -3.17 -16.32
N ASP A 21 -14.82 -1.91 -16.12
CA ASP A 21 -14.02 -0.85 -15.55
C ASP A 21 -14.07 -0.87 -14.02
N TYR A 22 -15.23 -1.19 -13.43
CA TYR A 22 -15.35 -1.43 -11.99
C TYR A 22 -14.51 -2.61 -11.54
N ASP A 23 -14.52 -3.72 -12.28
CA ASP A 23 -13.72 -4.91 -11.96
C ASP A 23 -12.21 -4.61 -11.95
N LYS A 24 -11.74 -3.73 -12.85
CA LYS A 24 -10.33 -3.29 -12.88
C LYS A 24 -9.97 -2.42 -11.69
N ILE A 25 -10.82 -1.46 -11.33
CA ILE A 25 -10.61 -0.58 -10.16
C ILE A 25 -10.58 -1.41 -8.87
N GLU A 26 -11.51 -2.34 -8.72
CA GLU A 26 -11.58 -3.22 -7.55
C GLU A 26 -10.33 -4.11 -7.43
N LEU A 27 -9.84 -4.65 -8.55
CA LEU A 27 -8.60 -5.43 -8.56
C LEU A 27 -7.39 -4.60 -8.11
N GLU A 28 -7.26 -3.36 -8.56
CA GLU A 28 -6.16 -2.48 -8.13
C GLU A 28 -6.23 -2.16 -6.63
N PHE A 29 -7.42 -1.82 -6.12
CA PHE A 29 -7.63 -1.63 -4.68
C PHE A 29 -7.22 -2.88 -3.89
N LYS A 30 -7.68 -4.06 -4.31
CA LYS A 30 -7.35 -5.33 -3.64
C LYS A 30 -5.85 -5.59 -3.64
N ASN A 31 -5.16 -5.31 -4.74
CA ASN A 31 -3.71 -5.48 -4.82
C ASN A 31 -2.98 -4.54 -3.86
N ILE A 32 -3.36 -3.26 -3.83
CA ILE A 32 -2.80 -2.26 -2.92
C ILE A 32 -3.03 -2.65 -1.46
N LEU A 33 -4.27 -3.02 -1.11
CA LEU A 33 -4.64 -3.41 0.26
C LEU A 33 -3.86 -4.64 0.72
N ASN A 34 -3.75 -5.68 -0.11
CA ASN A 34 -2.94 -6.85 0.19
C ASN A 34 -1.46 -6.48 0.37
N TYR A 35 -0.94 -5.59 -0.47
CA TYR A 35 0.46 -5.16 -0.41
C TYR A 35 0.76 -4.37 0.87
N LEU A 36 -0.12 -3.45 1.26
CA LEU A 36 0.01 -2.67 2.49
C LEU A 36 0.02 -3.57 3.72
N PHE A 37 -0.94 -4.48 3.79
CA PHE A 37 -1.05 -5.39 4.92
C PHE A 37 0.13 -6.37 4.99
N GLU A 38 0.56 -6.95 3.87
CA GLU A 38 1.78 -7.77 3.84
C GLU A 38 3.01 -6.96 4.29
N THR A 39 3.12 -5.70 3.88
CA THR A 39 4.22 -4.81 4.29
C THR A 39 4.19 -4.55 5.79
N HIS A 40 3.02 -4.31 6.38
CA HIS A 40 2.85 -4.21 7.82
C HIS A 40 3.40 -5.46 8.54
N PHE A 41 3.00 -6.65 8.10
CA PHE A 41 3.48 -7.91 8.69
C PHE A 41 4.99 -8.11 8.58
N ILE A 42 5.59 -7.71 7.45
CA ILE A 42 7.05 -7.77 7.26
C ILE A 42 7.75 -6.92 8.33
N TYR A 43 7.28 -5.69 8.59
CA TYR A 43 7.89 -4.84 9.61
C TYR A 43 7.64 -5.34 11.04
N ILE A 44 6.46 -5.89 11.35
CA ILE A 44 6.23 -6.55 12.64
C ILE A 44 7.20 -7.72 12.83
N ARG A 45 7.44 -8.51 11.79
CA ARG A 45 8.43 -9.60 11.85
C ARG A 45 9.86 -9.07 12.02
N ALA A 46 10.22 -7.98 11.35
CA ALA A 46 11.52 -7.34 11.53
C ALA A 46 11.75 -6.91 12.99
N ILE A 47 10.72 -6.43 13.68
CA ILE A 47 10.76 -6.10 15.12
C ILE A 47 10.99 -7.38 15.97
N CYS A 48 10.34 -8.49 15.62
CA CYS A 48 10.60 -9.75 16.32
C CYS A 48 12.04 -10.24 16.08
N ASP A 49 12.54 -10.12 14.84
CA ASP A 49 13.90 -10.55 14.48
C ASP A 49 14.97 -9.68 15.18
N THR A 50 14.76 -8.36 15.31
CA THR A 50 15.65 -7.46 16.06
C THR A 50 15.63 -7.76 17.56
N GLN A 51 14.46 -8.04 18.15
CA GLN A 51 14.29 -8.37 19.57
C GLN A 51 14.91 -9.72 19.97
N ASN A 52 14.81 -10.73 19.09
CA ASN A 52 15.42 -12.04 19.30
C ASN A 52 16.95 -12.03 19.11
N GLY A 53 17.50 -10.86 18.77
CA GLY A 53 18.90 -10.66 18.47
C GLY A 53 19.23 -11.15 17.07
N PHE A 54 19.69 -10.22 16.22
CA PHE A 54 20.50 -10.64 15.09
C PHE A 54 21.65 -11.50 15.63
N GLN A 55 21.99 -12.60 14.96
CA GLN A 55 23.06 -13.50 15.39
C GLN A 55 24.44 -12.83 15.58
N ASN A 56 24.58 -11.53 15.27
CA ASN A 56 25.82 -10.78 15.38
C ASN A 56 25.74 -9.68 16.44
N LYS A 57 26.66 -9.79 17.42
CA LYS A 57 26.98 -8.87 18.50
C LYS A 57 27.35 -7.46 18.00
N GLN A 58 26.39 -6.62 17.60
CA GLN A 58 26.65 -5.18 17.43
C GLN A 58 26.40 -4.45 18.74
N LYS A 59 27.50 -4.16 19.43
CA LYS A 59 27.58 -3.81 20.86
C LYS A 59 27.05 -2.41 21.25
N TYR A 60 26.50 -1.62 20.31
CA TYR A 60 26.12 -0.21 20.57
C TYR A 60 24.90 0.29 19.77
N ILE A 61 24.09 -0.62 19.22
CA ILE A 61 22.91 -0.20 18.46
C ILE A 61 21.76 0.05 19.42
N LYS A 62 21.13 1.22 19.28
CA LYS A 62 19.92 1.57 20.00
C LYS A 62 18.73 0.80 19.43
N MET A 63 18.66 -0.49 19.75
CA MET A 63 17.63 -1.40 19.24
C MET A 63 16.21 -0.92 19.56
N ASP A 64 16.03 -0.22 20.68
CA ASP A 64 14.74 0.40 21.01
C ASP A 64 14.35 1.48 19.99
N GLU A 65 15.27 2.38 19.61
CA GLU A 65 15.01 3.40 18.57
C GLU A 65 14.75 2.77 17.19
N ILE A 66 15.41 1.65 16.88
CA ILE A 66 15.14 0.88 15.66
C ILE A 66 13.73 0.27 15.70
N ASN A 67 13.35 -0.36 16.82
CA ASN A 67 12.05 -0.98 16.98
C ASN A 67 10.92 0.05 16.93
N GLU A 68 11.11 1.21 17.57
CA GLU A 68 10.17 2.34 17.50
C GLU A 68 9.99 2.83 16.06
N LEU A 69 11.09 2.94 15.30
CA LEU A 69 11.03 3.35 13.90
C LEU A 69 10.29 2.31 13.03
N LEU A 70 10.63 1.03 13.19
CA LEU A 70 9.96 -0.06 12.46
C LEU A 70 8.47 -0.14 12.82
N PHE A 71 8.13 0.06 14.09
CA PHE A 71 6.74 0.12 14.56
C PHE A 71 6.01 1.30 13.93
N SER A 72 6.61 2.49 13.90
CA SER A 72 6.03 3.67 13.25
C SER A 72 5.78 3.44 11.75
N VAL A 73 6.68 2.75 11.05
CA VAL A 73 6.47 2.38 9.65
C VAL A 73 5.35 1.34 9.50
N ALA A 74 5.32 0.31 10.35
CA ALA A 74 4.27 -0.71 10.33
C ALA A 74 2.88 -0.09 10.58
N ASP A 75 2.77 0.79 11.56
CA ASP A 75 1.54 1.48 11.93
C ASP A 75 1.06 2.40 10.81
N TYR A 76 1.98 3.14 10.18
CA TYR A 76 1.66 3.96 9.00
C TYR A 76 1.08 3.13 7.85
N LYS A 77 1.58 1.92 7.60
CA LYS A 77 1.02 1.02 6.58
C LYS A 77 -0.37 0.52 6.93
N LEU A 78 -0.63 0.26 8.20
CA LEU A 78 -1.97 -0.11 8.67
C LEU A 78 -2.95 1.06 8.58
N PHE A 79 -2.51 2.27 8.92
CA PHE A 79 -3.29 3.49 8.72
C PHE A 79 -3.66 3.69 7.24
N ARG A 80 -2.69 3.56 6.32
CA ARG A 80 -2.96 3.64 4.87
C ARG A 80 -3.89 2.55 4.38
N PHE A 81 -3.73 1.34 4.92
CA PHE A 81 -4.63 0.24 4.63
C PHE A 81 -6.07 0.63 5.01
N ASP A 82 -6.29 1.13 6.23
CA ASP A 82 -7.61 1.53 6.73
C ASP A 82 -8.18 2.70 5.93
N GLU A 83 -7.36 3.70 5.62
CA GLU A 83 -7.75 4.84 4.79
C GLU A 83 -8.24 4.38 3.41
N ILE A 84 -7.44 3.59 2.68
CA ILE A 84 -7.78 3.06 1.34
C ILE A 84 -8.95 2.09 1.40
N TYR A 85 -9.03 1.26 2.45
CA TYR A 85 -10.13 0.32 2.63
C TYR A 85 -11.47 1.04 2.82
N ARG A 86 -11.49 2.11 3.62
CA ARG A 86 -12.68 2.94 3.85
C ARG A 86 -13.10 3.75 2.63
N LEU A 87 -12.15 4.05 1.74
CA LEU A 87 -12.44 4.62 0.42
C LEU A 87 -13.14 3.63 -0.51
N GLY A 88 -13.20 2.35 -0.12
CA GLY A 88 -13.94 1.28 -0.77
C GLY A 88 -15.44 1.55 -0.84
N LEU A 89 -15.83 2.37 -1.82
CA LEU A 89 -16.90 2.12 -2.79
C LEU A 89 -17.58 0.75 -2.59
N ASN A 90 -18.61 0.65 -1.73
CA ASN A 90 -19.54 -0.48 -1.56
C ASN A 90 -19.15 -1.76 -2.34
N THR A 91 -18.05 -2.41 -1.96
CA THR A 91 -17.58 -3.58 -2.69
C THR A 91 -18.62 -4.66 -2.48
N LYS A 92 -19.33 -5.05 -3.54
CA LYS A 92 -20.31 -6.15 -3.52
C LYS A 92 -19.69 -7.48 -3.09
N TYR A 93 -18.35 -7.57 -3.10
CA TYR A 93 -17.61 -8.76 -2.78
C TYR A 93 -16.90 -8.60 -1.43
N GLU A 94 -17.10 -9.59 -0.56
CA GLU A 94 -16.36 -9.72 0.69
C GLU A 94 -14.86 -9.75 0.39
N TRP A 95 -14.11 -8.86 1.04
CA TRP A 95 -12.65 -8.89 0.96
C TRP A 95 -12.14 -10.11 1.73
N ASN A 96 -11.87 -11.19 1.00
CA ASN A 96 -11.23 -12.37 1.55
C ASN A 96 -9.73 -12.18 1.64
N PHE A 97 -9.23 -12.14 2.87
CA PHE A 97 -7.81 -12.02 3.17
C PHE A 97 -7.06 -13.22 2.60
N ASN A 98 -6.20 -13.00 1.60
CA ASN A 98 -5.35 -14.08 1.10
C ASN A 98 -4.14 -14.23 2.03
N MET A 99 -4.32 -15.03 3.09
CA MET A 99 -3.31 -15.27 4.13
C MET A 99 -2.08 -16.06 3.66
N LYS A 100 -1.99 -16.38 2.36
CA LYS A 100 -0.77 -16.92 1.74
C LYS A 100 0.27 -15.80 1.60
N LEU A 101 0.71 -15.25 2.72
CA LEU A 101 1.88 -14.39 2.81
C LEU A 101 3.02 -15.16 2.13
N LYS A 102 3.60 -14.59 1.07
CA LYS A 102 4.88 -15.08 0.59
C LYS A 102 5.84 -14.75 1.70
N ILE A 103 6.13 -15.73 2.55
CA ILE A 103 7.02 -15.60 3.70
C ILE A 103 8.35 -15.08 3.15
N GLN A 104 8.59 -13.78 3.23
CA GLN A 104 9.92 -13.25 2.97
C GLN A 104 10.87 -13.93 3.97
N PRO A 105 12.11 -14.25 3.57
CA PRO A 105 13.10 -14.77 4.50
C PRO A 105 13.21 -13.85 5.73
N SER A 106 13.52 -14.42 6.89
CA SER A 106 13.83 -13.64 8.10
C SER A 106 14.88 -12.58 7.82
N HIS A 107 14.81 -11.45 8.53
CA HIS A 107 15.82 -10.40 8.39
C HIS A 107 17.12 -10.85 9.04
N ASN A 108 18.18 -10.94 8.24
CA ASN A 108 19.46 -11.46 8.70
C ASN A 108 20.37 -10.37 9.30
N ASN A 109 20.10 -9.09 8.99
CA ASN A 109 20.82 -7.92 9.52
C ASN A 109 20.06 -6.60 9.22
N LEU A 110 20.54 -5.48 9.78
CA LEU A 110 19.95 -4.16 9.56
C LEU A 110 19.96 -3.68 8.10
N ALA A 111 21.02 -3.99 7.34
CA ALA A 111 21.07 -3.62 5.91
C ALA A 111 19.96 -4.31 5.11
N SER A 112 19.61 -5.55 5.48
CA SER A 112 18.48 -6.27 4.86
C SER A 112 17.14 -5.60 5.17
N ILE A 113 16.97 -5.04 6.36
CA ILE A 113 15.77 -4.28 6.73
C ILE A 113 15.67 -3.01 5.90
N LEU A 114 16.75 -2.23 5.79
CA LEU A 114 16.77 -1.01 4.98
C LEU A 114 16.48 -1.28 3.49
N ASN A 115 17.06 -2.36 2.94
CA ASN A 115 16.81 -2.75 1.56
C ASN A 115 15.34 -3.14 1.33
N VAL A 116 14.76 -3.90 2.27
CA VAL A 116 13.33 -4.25 2.24
C VAL A 116 12.48 -2.99 2.35
N PHE A 117 12.85 -2.04 3.21
CA PHE A 117 12.15 -0.76 3.30
C PHE A 117 12.14 -0.03 1.96
N VAL A 118 13.31 0.22 1.38
CA VAL A 118 13.40 0.93 0.08
C VAL A 118 12.59 0.20 -0.99
N TYR A 119 12.70 -1.12 -1.07
CA TYR A 119 11.98 -1.91 -2.06
C TYR A 119 10.46 -1.83 -1.87
N ARG A 120 9.96 -2.06 -0.64
CA ARG A 120 8.52 -2.07 -0.37
C ARG A 120 7.89 -0.70 -0.57
N GLU A 121 8.56 0.37 -0.11
CA GLU A 121 8.08 1.74 -0.30
C GLU A 121 8.05 2.14 -1.78
N THR A 122 9.07 1.74 -2.56
CA THR A 122 9.13 2.04 -4.00
C THR A 122 8.01 1.36 -4.76
N VAL A 123 7.86 0.04 -4.58
CA VAL A 123 6.81 -0.74 -5.27
C VAL A 123 5.42 -0.25 -4.89
N TYR A 124 5.19 0.09 -3.62
CA TYR A 124 3.90 0.63 -3.19
C TYR A 124 3.56 1.97 -3.88
N ASN A 125 4.51 2.90 -3.96
CA ASN A 125 4.31 4.16 -4.68
C ASN A 125 4.11 3.94 -6.19
N GLU A 126 4.81 2.99 -6.80
CA GLU A 126 4.58 2.60 -8.21
C GLU A 126 3.16 2.07 -8.43
N MET A 127 2.65 1.23 -7.53
CA MET A 127 1.27 0.73 -7.59
C MET A 127 0.26 1.88 -7.53
N LEU A 128 0.45 2.84 -6.62
CA LEU A 128 -0.40 4.02 -6.51
C LEU A 128 -0.33 4.90 -7.77
N LEU A 129 0.86 5.09 -8.36
CA LEU A 129 1.04 5.87 -9.58
C LEU A 129 0.33 5.23 -10.77
N ILE A 130 0.48 3.91 -10.93
CA ILE A 130 -0.23 3.14 -11.96
C ILE A 130 -1.74 3.29 -11.77
N PHE A 131 -2.22 3.19 -10.54
CA PHE A 131 -3.64 3.30 -10.27
C PHE A 131 -4.17 4.73 -10.50
N SER A 132 -3.41 5.75 -10.10
CA SER A 132 -3.72 7.16 -10.36
C SER A 132 -3.86 7.42 -11.85
N ARG A 133 -2.92 6.92 -12.66
CA ARG A 133 -2.99 7.01 -14.12
C ARG A 133 -4.26 6.35 -14.68
N LYS A 134 -4.60 5.13 -14.22
CA LYS A 134 -5.84 4.44 -14.63
C LYS A 134 -7.08 5.25 -14.25
N ALA A 135 -7.13 5.79 -13.03
CA ALA A 135 -8.24 6.64 -12.59
C ALA A 135 -8.41 7.85 -13.50
N SER A 136 -7.32 8.50 -13.93
CA SER A 136 -7.35 9.58 -14.91
C SER A 136 -7.87 9.12 -16.27
N GLU A 137 -7.37 8.00 -16.80
CA GLU A 137 -7.80 7.43 -18.10
C GLU A 137 -9.31 7.08 -18.09
N MET A 138 -9.85 6.74 -16.93
CA MET A 138 -11.26 6.42 -16.71
C MET A 138 -12.12 7.62 -16.29
N ASN A 139 -11.57 8.84 -16.31
CA ASN A 139 -12.22 10.08 -15.86
C ASN A 139 -12.76 10.01 -14.41
N LYS A 140 -12.09 9.29 -13.52
CA LYS A 140 -12.39 9.20 -12.09
C LYS A 140 -11.58 10.24 -11.32
N LEU A 141 -11.91 11.52 -11.53
CA LEU A 141 -11.11 12.65 -11.04
C LEU A 141 -10.93 12.66 -9.52
N GLU A 142 -11.97 12.37 -8.74
CA GLU A 142 -11.88 12.31 -7.28
C GLU A 142 -10.89 11.23 -6.80
N LEU A 143 -10.91 10.05 -7.43
CA LEU A 143 -9.98 8.97 -7.14
C LEU A 143 -8.55 9.34 -7.55
N PHE A 144 -8.38 10.00 -8.70
CA PHE A 144 -7.09 10.49 -9.15
C PHE A 144 -6.48 11.51 -8.16
N GLU A 145 -7.25 12.51 -7.73
CA GLU A 145 -6.81 13.52 -6.78
C GLU A 145 -6.43 12.90 -5.43
N LEU A 146 -7.25 11.97 -4.96
CA LEU A 146 -7.01 11.22 -3.73
C LEU A 146 -5.71 10.42 -3.78
N LEU A 147 -5.51 9.63 -4.84
CA LEU A 147 -4.30 8.81 -5.01
C LEU A 147 -3.05 9.69 -5.08
N ASN A 148 -3.11 10.83 -5.78
CA ASN A 148 -2.00 11.78 -5.82
C ASN A 148 -1.72 12.41 -4.45
N GLY A 149 -2.77 12.68 -3.67
CA GLY A 149 -2.63 13.14 -2.28
C GLY A 149 -1.90 12.12 -1.41
N ILE A 150 -2.26 10.84 -1.52
CA ILE A 150 -1.59 9.73 -0.82
C ILE A 150 -0.12 9.63 -1.25
N ILE A 151 0.17 9.62 -2.56
CA ILE A 151 1.54 9.55 -3.10
C ILE A 151 2.41 10.68 -2.54
N ALA A 152 1.92 11.92 -2.54
CA ALA A 152 2.68 13.07 -2.05
C ALA A 152 3.05 12.93 -0.56
N GLN A 153 2.11 12.43 0.24
CA GLN A 153 2.34 12.17 1.66
C GLN A 153 3.31 10.99 1.88
N ASP A 154 3.17 9.91 1.10
CA ASP A 154 4.01 8.71 1.21
C ASP A 154 5.47 8.99 0.80
N ILE A 155 5.71 9.80 -0.22
CA ILE A 155 7.06 10.24 -0.60
C ILE A 155 7.73 11.01 0.55
N LYS A 156 6.98 11.92 1.18
CA LYS A 156 7.49 12.69 2.33
C LYS A 156 7.81 11.76 3.51
N PHE A 157 6.91 10.82 3.80
CA PHE A 157 7.11 9.81 4.84
C PHE A 157 8.34 8.94 4.55
N MET A 158 8.48 8.44 3.32
CA MET A 158 9.60 7.61 2.91
C MET A 158 10.93 8.34 3.05
N SER A 159 11.02 9.59 2.57
CA SER A 159 12.24 10.40 2.64
C SER A 159 12.71 10.60 4.08
N GLN A 160 11.78 10.92 4.99
CA GLN A 160 12.08 11.13 6.41
C GLN A 160 12.52 9.84 7.10
N ASN A 161 11.83 8.73 6.86
CA ASN A 161 12.15 7.45 7.50
C ASN A 161 13.43 6.83 6.93
N TYR A 162 13.68 6.94 5.63
CA TYR A 162 14.94 6.50 5.02
C TYR A 162 16.15 7.18 5.66
N LYS A 163 16.08 8.50 5.85
CA LYS A 163 17.14 9.27 6.50
C LYS A 163 17.39 8.77 7.93
N LYS A 164 16.33 8.60 8.72
CA LYS A 164 16.42 8.08 10.10
C LYS A 164 17.01 6.66 10.14
N GLN A 165 16.58 5.77 9.25
CA GLN A 165 17.10 4.40 9.20
C GLN A 165 18.59 4.37 8.86
N LYS A 166 19.04 5.18 7.90
CA LYS A 166 20.47 5.30 7.58
C LYS A 166 21.30 5.73 8.79
N GLU A 167 20.85 6.79 9.47
CA GLU A 167 21.51 7.31 10.67
C GLU A 167 21.59 6.25 11.78
N LEU A 168 20.48 5.57 12.07
CA LEU A 168 20.39 4.57 13.14
C LEU A 168 21.11 3.26 12.82
N PHE A 169 21.15 2.88 11.54
CA PHE A 169 21.78 1.63 11.12
C PHE A 169 23.28 1.82 10.86
N HIS A 170 23.79 3.06 10.96
CA HIS A 170 25.15 3.44 10.58
C HIS A 170 25.50 3.07 9.13
N LEU A 171 24.56 3.30 8.20
CA LEU A 171 24.63 3.00 6.75
C LEU A 171 24.50 4.28 5.91
#